data_AF-A0A645EQC0-F1
#
_entry.id   AF-A0A645EQC0-F1
#
_cell.length_a   1.000
_cell.length_b   1.000
_cell.length_c   1.000
_cell.angle_alpha   90.00
_cell.angle_beta   90.00
_cell.angle_gamma   90.00
#
_symmetry.space_group_name_H-M   'P 1'
#
loop_
_entity.id
_entity.type
_entity.pdbx_description
1 polymer ?
#
loop_
_entity_poly.entity_id
_entity_poly.type
_entity_poly.pdbx_seq_one_letter_code
_entity_poly.pdbx_strand_id
1 'polypeptide(L)'
;MYADCADYSEYKTGNRATGLIFSSSSMSQKLGWAIGTAMTGWLLAYFGFEANQVQNAETISGIRMFMSIFPAVGTILSVIFIYFYPLTENGLKSITTELERRRHI
;
A
#
# COMPACT_ATOMS: atom_id res chain seq x y z
N MET A 1 -2.34 -2.45 -11.50
CA MET A 1 -3.11 -1.43 -10.74
C MET A 1 -2.68 0.01 -11.01
N TYR A 2 -1.43 0.43 -10.79
CA TYR A 2 -1.09 1.87 -10.97
C TYR A 2 -1.14 2.35 -12.43
N ALA A 3 -0.68 1.52 -13.36
CA ALA A 3 -0.84 1.77 -14.80
C ALA A 3 -2.32 1.79 -15.20
N ASP A 4 -3.08 0.80 -14.71
CA ASP A 4 -4.53 0.69 -14.90
C ASP A 4 -5.30 1.94 -14.41
N CYS A 5 -4.92 2.48 -13.25
CA CYS A 5 -5.45 3.75 -12.74
C CYS A 5 -5.05 4.94 -13.62
N ALA A 6 -3.84 4.93 -14.18
CA ALA A 6 -3.38 5.98 -15.09
C ALA A 6 -4.13 5.95 -16.43
N ASP A 7 -4.38 4.77 -16.99
CA ASP A 7 -5.18 4.59 -18.20
C ASP A 7 -6.65 4.98 -17.93
N TYR A 8 -7.22 4.59 -16.79
CA TYR A 8 -8.55 5.05 -16.38
C TYR A 8 -8.63 6.58 -16.21
N SER A 9 -7.60 7.20 -15.63
CA SER A 9 -7.50 8.65 -15.51
C SER A 9 -7.42 9.33 -16.87
N GLU A 10 -6.60 8.80 -17.79
CA GLU A 10 -6.48 9.30 -19.17
C GLU A 10 -7.81 9.18 -19.92
N TYR A 11 -8.50 8.05 -19.77
CA TYR A 11 -9.83 7.84 -20.35
C TYR A 11 -10.86 8.87 -19.89
N LYS A 12 -10.87 9.20 -18.58
CA LYS A 12 -11.84 10.13 -17.98
C LYS A 12 -11.49 11.61 -18.18
N THR A 13 -10.21 11.96 -18.18
CA THR A 13 -9.74 13.37 -18.20
C THR A 13 -9.12 13.80 -19.52
N GLY A 14 -8.84 12.88 -20.45
CA GLY A 14 -8.16 13.14 -21.72
C GLY A 14 -6.67 13.48 -21.59
N ASN A 15 -6.15 13.66 -20.37
CA ASN A 15 -4.76 14.01 -20.11
C ASN A 15 -4.01 12.84 -19.47
N ARG A 16 -2.84 12.52 -20.03
CA ARG A 16 -2.01 11.41 -19.56
C ARG A 16 -1.18 11.81 -18.35
N ALA A 17 -1.73 11.61 -17.14
CA ALA A 17 -1.09 11.92 -15.87
C ALA A 17 -0.26 10.75 -15.28
N THR A 18 0.29 9.87 -16.13
CA THR A 18 1.01 8.66 -15.70
C THR A 18 2.14 8.96 -14.73
N GLY A 19 2.97 9.97 -15.02
CA GLY A 19 4.11 10.33 -14.16
C GLY A 19 3.68 10.79 -12.76
N LEU A 20 2.60 11.55 -12.66
CA LEU A 20 2.03 12.00 -11.37
C LEU A 20 1.48 10.83 -10.55
N ILE A 21 0.74 9.92 -11.17
CA ILE A 21 0.14 8.76 -10.49
C ILE A 21 1.23 7.82 -9.98
N PHE A 22 2.25 7.54 -10.79
CA PHE A 22 3.38 6.69 -10.36
C PHE A 22 4.22 7.35 -9.26
N SER A 23 4.48 8.66 -9.37
CA SER A 23 5.26 9.39 -8.36
C SER A 23 4.50 9.48 -7.04
N SER A 24 3.20 9.78 -7.08
CA SER A 24 2.33 9.81 -5.91
C SER A 24 2.29 8.46 -5.21
N SER A 25 2.10 7.37 -5.97
CA SER A 25 2.08 6.01 -5.43
C SER A 25 3.41 5.64 -4.75
N SER A 26 4.52 6.00 -5.37
CA SER A 26 5.87 5.78 -4.81
C SER A 26 6.11 6.58 -3.54
N MET A 27 5.61 7.82 -3.48
CA MET A 27 5.70 8.66 -2.28
C MET A 27 4.86 8.09 -1.13
N SER A 28 3.63 7.64 -1.41
CA SER A 28 2.78 6.97 -0.42
C SER A 28 3.43 5.71 0.14
N GLN A 29 4.12 4.92 -0.69
CA GLN A 29 4.87 3.75 -0.22
C GLN A 29 6.02 4.14 0.72
N LYS A 30 6.79 5.18 0.38
CA LYS A 30 7.87 5.69 1.24
C LYS A 30 7.35 6.18 2.58
N LEU A 31 6.22 6.90 2.58
CA LEU A 31 5.56 7.32 3.82
C LEU A 31 5.09 6.13 4.65
N GLY A 32 4.49 5.12 4.01
CA GLY A 32 4.08 3.89 4.68
C GLY A 32 5.27 3.18 5.37
N TRP A 33 6.41 3.09 4.69
CA TRP A 33 7.63 2.54 5.29
C TRP A 33 8.16 3.40 6.43
N ALA A 34 8.21 4.72 6.27
CA ALA A 34 8.68 5.62 7.33
C ALA A 34 7.82 5.54 8.60
N ILE A 35 6.49 5.49 8.42
CA ILE A 35 5.56 5.34 9.54
C ILE A 35 5.69 3.94 10.15
N GLY A 36 5.79 2.90 9.34
CA GLY A 36 5.95 1.52 9.80
C GLY A 36 7.22 1.31 10.64
N THR A 37 8.35 1.85 10.18
CA THR A 37 9.62 1.76 10.92
C THR A 37 9.59 2.59 12.20
N ALA A 38 9.04 3.81 12.17
CA ALA A 38 8.88 4.64 13.36
C ALA A 38 8.01 3.96 14.42
N MET A 39 6.86 3.40 14.01
CA MET A 39 5.94 2.67 14.88
C MET A 39 6.62 1.47 15.54
N THR A 40 7.45 0.73 14.78
CA THR A 40 8.25 -0.38 15.29
C THR A 40 9.17 0.08 16.43
N GLY A 41 9.87 1.20 16.24
CA GLY A 41 10.74 1.78 17.26
C GLY A 41 10.00 2.21 18.53
N TRP A 42 8.84 2.86 18.39
CA TRP A 42 8.03 3.26 19.54
C TRP A 42 7.49 2.07 20.34
N LEU A 43 7.08 0.99 19.66
CA LEU A 43 6.63 -0.23 20.31
C LEU A 43 7.76 -0.93 21.06
N LEU A 44 8.95 -1.04 20.46
CA LEU A 44 10.13 -1.59 21.13
C LEU A 44 10.47 -0.81 22.41
N ALA A 45 10.43 0.53 22.34
CA ALA A 45 10.64 1.38 23.50
C ALA A 45 9.54 1.19 24.57
N TYR A 46 8.28 1.04 24.15
CA TYR A 46 7.14 0.82 25.05
C TYR A 46 7.25 -0.51 25.83
N PHE A 47 7.70 -1.59 25.17
CA PHE A 47 7.92 -2.89 25.79
C PHE A 47 9.27 -3.03 26.51
N GLY A 48 10.03 -1.94 26.63
CA GLY A 48 11.30 -1.90 27.36
C GLY A 48 12.40 -2.74 26.72
N PHE A 49 12.44 -2.83 25.39
CA PHE A 49 13.48 -3.58 24.70
C PHE A 49 14.88 -3.01 24.95
N GLU A 50 15.79 -3.85 25.43
CA GLU A 50 17.20 -3.50 25.63
C GLU A 50 18.12 -4.28 24.69
N ALA A 51 18.89 -3.59 23.85
CA ALA A 51 19.80 -4.26 22.93
C ALA A 51 20.91 -5.02 23.69
N ASN A 52 21.26 -6.22 23.20
CA ASN A 52 22.35 -7.05 23.72
C ASN A 52 22.18 -7.56 25.17
N GLN A 53 20.95 -7.59 25.68
CA GLN A 53 20.62 -8.18 26.98
C GLN A 53 19.56 -9.28 26.85
N VAL A 54 19.46 -10.14 27.87
CA VAL A 54 18.38 -11.13 27.96
C VAL A 54 17.07 -10.37 28.20
N GLN A 55 16.14 -10.49 27.25
CA GLN A 55 14.85 -9.82 27.33
C GLN A 55 13.92 -10.50 28.34
N ASN A 56 13.08 -9.70 29.01
CA ASN A 56 12.05 -10.24 29.89
C ASN A 56 10.96 -10.98 29.07
N ALA A 57 10.24 -11.89 29.72
CA ALA A 57 9.20 -12.70 29.06
C ALA A 57 8.10 -11.84 28.40
N GLU A 58 7.76 -10.70 29.01
CA GLU A 58 6.80 -9.74 28.48
C GLU A 58 7.29 -9.09 27.18
N THR A 59 8.55 -8.64 27.12
CA THR A 59 9.14 -8.04 25.92
C THR A 59 9.19 -9.04 24.76
N ILE A 60 9.55 -10.30 25.03
CA ILE A 60 9.54 -11.37 24.01
C ILE A 60 8.13 -11.62 23.49
N SER A 61 7.13 -11.65 24.38
CA SER A 61 5.72 -11.80 23.99
C SER A 61 5.26 -10.63 23.12
N GLY A 62 5.61 -9.40 23.50
CA GLY A 62 5.32 -8.19 22.73
C GLY A 62 5.91 -8.23 21.31
N ILE A 63 7.17 -8.65 21.16
CA ILE A 63 7.82 -8.81 19.85
C ILE A 63 7.11 -9.87 18.99
N ARG A 64 6.72 -11.01 19.58
CA ARG A 64 5.97 -12.05 18.85
C ARG A 64 4.61 -11.55 18.38
N MET A 65 3.92 -10.77 19.21
CA MET A 65 2.65 -10.14 18.84
C MET A 65 2.83 -9.14 17.70
N PHE A 66 3.93 -8.38 17.70
CA PHE A 66 4.28 -7.46 16.63
C PHE A 66 4.55 -8.16 15.30
N MET A 67 5.19 -9.32 15.30
CA MET A 67 5.44 -10.06 14.05
C MET A 67 4.20 -10.80 13.51
N SER A 68 3.11 -10.89 14.29
CA SER A 68 1.92 -11.68 13.93
C SER A 68 0.65 -10.83 13.83
N ILE A 69 0.16 -10.31 14.96
CA ILE A 69 -1.14 -9.66 15.06
C ILE A 69 -1.16 -8.30 14.33
N PHE A 70 -0.10 -7.51 14.48
CA PHE A 70 -0.03 -6.18 13.85
C PHE A 70 -0.05 -6.27 12.30
N PRO A 71 0.81 -7.09 11.66
CA PRO A 71 0.72 -7.36 10.23
C PRO A 71 -0.62 -7.96 9.81
N ALA A 72 -1.20 -8.85 10.62
CA ALA A 72 -2.51 -9.43 10.31
C ALA A 72 -3.61 -8.37 10.25
N VAL A 73 -3.66 -7.44 11.20
CA VAL A 73 -4.61 -6.31 11.20
C VAL A 73 -4.39 -5.41 9.98
N GLY A 74 -3.13 -5.08 9.65
CA GLY A 74 -2.81 -4.29 8.46
C GLY A 74 -3.23 -4.99 7.16
N THR A 75 -3.10 -6.31 7.10
CA THR A 75 -3.53 -7.12 5.96
C THR A 75 -5.05 -7.14 5.83
N ILE A 76 -5.78 -7.34 6.94
CA ILE A 76 -7.25 -7.33 6.95
C ILE A 76 -7.78 -5.98 6.46
N LEU A 77 -7.21 -4.87 6.94
CA LEU A 77 -7.57 -3.53 6.47
C LEU A 77 -7.32 -3.39 4.96
N SER A 78 -6.17 -3.87 4.49
CA SER A 78 -5.82 -3.84 3.05
C SER A 78 -6.81 -4.65 2.20
N VAL A 79 -7.25 -5.81 2.68
CA VAL A 79 -8.28 -6.63 2.01
C VAL A 79 -9.62 -5.89 1.93
N ILE A 80 -10.03 -5.22 3.01
CA ILE A 80 -11.26 -4.41 3.01
C ILE A 80 -11.18 -3.31 1.95
N PHE A 81 -10.06 -2.58 1.87
CA PHE A 81 -9.89 -1.54 0.85
C PHE A 81 -9.90 -2.09 -0.58
N ILE A 82 -9.26 -3.25 -0.81
CA ILE A 82 -9.27 -3.91 -2.13
C ILE A 82 -10.67 -4.41 -2.48
N TYR A 83 -11.45 -4.88 -1.52
CA TYR A 83 -12.82 -5.35 -1.77
C TYR A 83 -13.74 -4.24 -2.34
N PHE A 84 -13.55 -2.99 -1.90
CA PHE A 84 -14.29 -1.84 -2.45
C PHE A 84 -13.68 -1.28 -3.75
N TYR A 85 -12.64 -1.90 -4.29
CA TYR A 85 -11.96 -1.37 -5.48
C TYR A 85 -12.83 -1.59 -6.74
N PRO A 86 -13.24 -0.51 -7.44
CA PRO A 86 -14.24 -0.59 -8.51
C PRO A 86 -13.67 -1.02 -9.87
N LEU A 87 -12.34 -1.07 -10.01
CA LEU A 87 -11.67 -1.41 -11.27
C LEU A 87 -11.59 -2.93 -11.41
N THR A 88 -12.57 -3.51 -12.11
CA THR A 88 -12.57 -4.93 -12.50
C THR A 88 -11.87 -5.14 -13.83
N GLU A 89 -11.29 -6.33 -14.04
CA GLU A 89 -10.50 -6.66 -15.24
C GLU A 89 -11.28 -6.45 -16.55
N ASN A 90 -12.58 -6.78 -16.56
CA ASN A 90 -13.45 -6.57 -17.72
C ASN A 90 -13.65 -5.08 -18.03
N GLY A 91 -13.82 -4.25 -17.00
CA GLY A 91 -13.90 -2.80 -17.16
C GLY A 91 -12.62 -2.24 -17.75
N LEU A 92 -11.46 -2.73 -17.27
CA LEU A 92 -10.17 -2.28 -17.75
C LEU A 92 -9.93 -2.57 -19.23
N LYS A 93 -10.24 -3.80 -19.67
CA LYS A 93 -10.11 -4.20 -21.09
C LYS A 93 -10.88 -3.27 -22.01
N SER A 94 -12.10 -2.89 -21.64
CA SER A 94 -12.93 -1.97 -22.44
C SER A 94 -12.30 -0.57 -22.57
N ILE A 95 -11.68 -0.08 -21.50
CA ILE A 95 -11.01 1.22 -21.47
C ILE A 95 -9.75 1.21 -22.33
N THR A 96 -8.93 0.16 -22.23
CA THR A 96 -7.71 0.03 -23.03
C THR A 96 -8.02 -0.02 -24.52
N THR A 97 -9.00 -0.83 -24.94
CA THR A 97 -9.41 -0.91 -26.35
C THR A 97 -9.91 0.44 -26.90
N GLU A 98 -10.68 1.18 -26.10
CA GLU A 98 -11.19 2.50 -26.50
C GLU A 98 -10.07 3.56 -26.54
N LEU A 99 -9.08 3.50 -25.64
CA LEU A 99 -7.91 4.37 -25.69
C LEU A 99 -7.02 4.09 -26.91
N GLU A 100 -6.80 2.82 -27.25
CA GLU A 100 -6.08 2.44 -28.47
C GLU A 100 -6.77 2.98 -29.72
N ARG A 101 -8.11 2.87 -29.79
CA ARG A 101 -8.90 3.45 -30.88
C ARG A 101 -8.71 4.96 -31.00
N ARG A 102 -8.68 5.70 -29.88
CA ARG A 102 -8.49 7.16 -29.86
C ARG A 102 -7.07 7.60 -30.21
N ARG A 103 -6.06 6.75 -29.98
CA ARG A 103 -4.64 7.03 -30.31
C ARG A 103 -4.29 6.74 -31.77
N HIS A 104 -5.09 5.92 -32.46
CA HIS A 104 -4.88 5.52 -33.87
C HIS A 104 -5.68 6.35 -34.90
N ILE A 105 -6.35 7.42 -34.46
CA ILE A 105 -7.00 8.43 -35.31
C ILE A 105 -6.19 9.72 -35.21
#